data_AF-S8D0P1-F1
#
_entry.id   AF-S8D0P1-F1
#
_cell.length_a   1.000
_cell.length_b   1.000
_cell.length_c   1.000
_cell.angle_alpha   90.00
_cell.angle_beta   90.00
_cell.angle_gamma   90.00
#
_symmetry.space_group_name_H-M   'P 1'
#
loop_
_entity.id
_entity.type
_entity.pdbx_description
1 polymer ?
#
loop_
_entity_poly.entity_id
_entity_poly.type
_entity_poly.pdbx_seq_one_letter_code
_entity_poly.pdbx_strand_id
1 'polypeptide(L)' 'MIDQFINFVIRPPRAEYNPDQYLWEKDFTLAGRKYKREDLELKNERGHALKCSHYVPSESPADSPLPCVIYCHGN' A
#
# COMPACT_ATOMS: atom_id res chain seq x y z
N MET A 1 -22.51 13.72 23.94
CA MET A 1 -21.38 12.78 24.18
C MET A 1 -21.55 11.50 23.38
N ILE A 2 -22.75 10.92 23.30
CA ILE A 2 -23.02 9.71 22.50
C ILE A 2 -22.98 9.96 20.98
N ASP A 3 -23.37 11.15 20.53
CA ASP A 3 -23.36 11.53 19.10
C ASP A 3 -21.94 11.54 18.50
N GLN A 4 -20.93 11.83 19.32
CA GLN A 4 -19.53 11.83 18.91
C GLN A 4 -19.02 10.39 18.67
N PHE A 5 -19.46 9.44 19.50
CA PHE A 5 -19.21 7.99 19.30
C PHE A 5 -19.92 7.44 18.08
N ILE A 6 -21.18 7.84 17.83
CA ILE A 6 -21.93 7.44 16.64
C ILE A 6 -21.22 7.95 15.37
N ASN A 7 -20.66 9.15 15.39
CA ASN A 7 -19.87 9.66 14.26
C ASN A 7 -18.61 8.81 13.98
N PHE A 8 -17.98 8.21 14.99
CA PHE A 8 -16.88 7.26 14.76
C PHE A 8 -17.34 5.95 14.12
N VAL A 9 -18.59 5.53 14.32
CA VAL A 9 -19.15 4.34 13.68
C VAL A 9 -19.62 4.64 12.25
N ILE A 10 -20.26 5.78 12.03
CA ILE A 10 -20.85 6.14 10.73
C ILE A 10 -19.82 6.81 9.78
N ARG A 11 -18.88 7.60 10.33
CA ARG A 11 -17.84 8.34 9.60
C ARG A 11 -16.52 8.34 10.40
N PRO A 12 -15.90 7.18 10.61
CA PRO A 12 -14.58 7.14 11.23
C PRO A 12 -13.62 8.04 10.46
N PRO A 13 -12.70 8.75 11.14
CA PRO A 13 -11.63 9.44 10.48
C PRO A 13 -10.85 8.44 9.63
N ARG A 14 -10.62 8.78 8.37
CA ARG A 14 -9.83 7.94 7.48
C ARG A 14 -8.36 8.06 7.85
N ALA A 15 -7.66 6.94 7.91
CA ALA A 15 -6.22 6.94 8.06
C ALA A 15 -5.58 7.62 6.84
N GLU A 16 -4.55 8.43 7.08
CA GLU A 16 -3.71 8.91 6.01
C GLU A 16 -2.72 7.82 5.61
N TYR A 17 -2.59 7.58 4.30
CA TYR A 17 -1.62 6.63 3.80
C TYR A 17 -0.20 7.19 3.95
N ASN A 18 0.53 6.66 4.94
CA ASN A 18 1.91 7.01 5.25
C ASN A 18 2.80 5.74 5.23
N PRO A 19 3.50 5.46 4.12
CA PRO A 19 4.37 4.29 3.99
C PRO A 19 5.48 4.22 5.04
N ASP A 20 6.02 5.36 5.45
CA ASP A 20 7.18 5.38 6.36
C ASP A 20 6.77 5.10 7.82
N GLN A 21 5.48 5.28 8.14
CA GLN A 21 4.94 5.01 9.46
C GLN A 21 4.31 3.61 9.58
N TYR A 22 3.65 3.13 8.54
CA TYR A 22 2.79 1.94 8.63
C TYR A 22 3.30 0.72 7.87
N LEU A 23 4.28 0.89 6.97
CA LEU A 23 4.81 -0.19 6.15
C LEU A 23 6.28 -0.47 6.49
N TRP A 24 6.78 -1.61 6.04
CA TRP A 24 8.14 -2.05 6.31
C TRP A 24 9.20 -1.22 5.57
N GLU A 25 10.48 -1.46 5.85
CA GLU A 25 11.59 -0.78 5.18
C GLU A 25 11.53 -0.95 3.65
N LYS A 26 12.17 -0.01 2.93
CA LYS A 26 12.18 -0.05 1.45
C LYS A 26 12.91 -1.27 0.90
N ASP A 27 13.95 -1.74 1.57
CA ASP A 27 14.66 -2.96 1.23
C ASP A 27 14.54 -3.92 2.42
N PHE A 28 14.01 -5.11 2.20
CA PHE A 28 13.75 -6.05 3.30
C PHE A 28 13.93 -7.50 2.87
N THR A 29 14.10 -8.38 3.85
CA THR A 29 14.22 -9.83 3.63
C THR A 29 13.00 -10.54 4.21
N LEU A 30 12.34 -11.35 3.39
CA LEU A 30 11.20 -12.17 3.78
C LEU A 30 11.41 -13.61 3.30
N ALA A 31 11.31 -14.57 4.23
CA ALA A 31 11.51 -16.00 3.95
C ALA A 31 12.84 -16.30 3.19
N GLY A 32 13.92 -15.61 3.56
CA GLY A 32 15.25 -15.78 2.96
C GLY A 32 15.43 -15.13 1.58
N ARG A 33 14.44 -14.38 1.08
CA ARG A 33 14.52 -13.65 -0.19
C ARG A 33 14.51 -12.14 0.04
N LYS A 34 15.24 -11.40 -0.78
CA LYS A 34 15.28 -9.93 -0.74
C LYS A 34 14.21 -9.32 -1.63
N TYR A 35 13.57 -8.28 -1.11
CA TYR A 35 12.53 -7.53 -1.80
C TYR A 35 12.77 -6.04 -1.63
N LYS A 36 12.19 -5.28 -2.56
CA LYS A 36 12.15 -3.83 -2.55
C LYS A 36 10.70 -3.35 -2.59
N ARG A 37 10.38 -2.35 -1.76
CA ARG A 37 9.14 -1.58 -1.80
C ARG A 37 9.37 -0.31 -2.59
N GLU A 38 8.55 -0.08 -3.60
CA GLU A 38 8.48 1.17 -4.34
C GLU A 38 7.14 1.85 -4.05
N ASP A 39 7.20 3.08 -3.54
CA ASP A 39 6.00 3.87 -3.27
C ASP A 39 5.70 4.73 -4.50
N LEU A 40 4.46 4.67 -4.98
CA LEU A 40 4.04 5.33 -6.20
C LEU A 40 2.64 5.96 -6.05
N GLU A 41 2.37 6.96 -6.87
CA GLU A 41 1.07 7.62 -6.96
C GLU A 41 0.52 7.43 -8.37
N LEU A 42 -0.63 6.77 -8.47
CA LEU A 42 -1.33 6.54 -9.74
C LEU A 42 -2.52 7.48 -9.85
N LYS A 43 -2.81 7.96 -11.06
CA LYS A 43 -4.03 8.71 -11.33
C LYS A 43 -5.02 7.83 -12.07
N ASN A 44 -6.21 7.63 -11.51
CA ASN A 44 -7.25 6.87 -12.20
C ASN A 44 -7.96 7.73 -13.27
N GLU A 45 -8.81 7.12 -14.09
CA GLU A 45 -9.57 7.81 -15.14
C GLU A 45 -10.49 8.91 -14.64
N ARG A 46 -10.90 8.85 -13.36
CA ARG A 46 -11.70 9.89 -12.68
C ARG A 46 -10.85 11.03 -12.13
N GLY A 47 -9.54 10.98 -12.32
CA GLY A 47 -8.60 11.99 -11.88
C GLY A 47 -8.20 11.91 -10.40
N HIS A 48 -8.59 10.86 -9.67
CA HIS A 48 -8.18 10.66 -8.28
C HIS A 48 -6.77 10.09 -8.20
N ALA A 49 -5.99 10.59 -7.23
CA ALA A 49 -4.70 10.03 -6.85
C ALA A 49 -4.89 8.80 -5.95
N LEU A 50 -4.26 7.70 -6.33
CA LEU A 50 -4.17 6.45 -5.59
C LEU A 50 -2.72 6.28 -5.13
N LYS A 51 -2.49 6.31 -3.82
CA LYS A 51 -1.18 5.99 -3.25
C LYS A 51 -1.05 4.48 -3.14
N CYS A 52 0.07 3.94 -3.61
CA CYS A 52 0.33 2.51 -3.64
C CYS A 52 1.77 2.22 -3.20
N SER A 53 1.98 1.01 -2.67
CA SER A 53 3.31 0.46 -2.42
C SER A 53 3.44 -0.86 -3.16
N HIS A 54 4.36 -0.92 -4.11
CA HIS A 54 4.63 -2.07 -4.95
C HIS A 54 5.83 -2.84 -4.41
N TYR A 55 5.64 -4.12 -4.14
CA TYR A 55 6.67 -4.99 -3.60
C TYR A 55 7.20 -5.90 -4.69
N VAL A 56 8.48 -5.78 -4.99
CA VAL A 56 9.16 -6.54 -6.06
C VAL A 56 10.34 -7.33 -5.49
N PRO A 57 10.62 -8.54 -5.99
CA PRO A 57 11.89 -9.22 -5.68
C PRO A 57 13.07 -8.34 -6.08
N SER A 58 14.09 -8.23 -5.23
CA SER A 58 15.32 -7.49 -5.57
C SER A 58 16.10 -8.16 -6.71
N GLU A 59 15.91 -9.48 -6.86
CA GLU A 59 16.49 -10.30 -7.92
C GLU A 59 15.34 -10.95 -8.68
N SER A 60 15.07 -10.48 -9.90
CA SER A 60 14.07 -11.09 -10.78
C SER A 60 14.72 -12.09 -11.74
N PRO A 61 14.09 -13.25 -12.02
CA PRO A 61 14.46 -14.09 -13.15
C PRO A 61 14.42 -13.27 -14.45
N ALA A 62 15.35 -13.53 -15.36
CA ALA A 62 15.58 -12.79 -16.61
C ALA A 62 14.30 -12.29 -17.32
N ASP A 63 14.30 -10.99 -17.69
CA ASP A 63 13.45 -10.22 -18.64
C ASP A 63 11.98 -10.61 -18.85
N SER A 64 11.41 -11.42 -17.97
CA SER A 64 10.04 -11.92 -18.08
C SER A 64 9.17 -11.22 -17.04
N PRO A 65 7.97 -10.76 -17.44
CA PRO A 65 7.05 -10.14 -16.51
C PRO A 65 6.62 -11.15 -15.44
N LEU A 66 6.71 -10.75 -14.18
CA LEU A 66 6.21 -11.54 -13.07
C LEU A 66 4.68 -11.39 -12.97
N PRO A 67 3.96 -12.41 -12.50
CA PRO A 67 2.55 -12.25 -12.13
C PRO A 67 2.43 -11.16 -11.05
N CYS A 68 1.45 -10.27 -11.22
CA CYS A 68 1.20 -9.17 -10.30
C CYS A 68 -0.08 -9.46 -9.49
N VAL A 69 0.01 -9.28 -8.17
CA VAL A 69 -1.15 -9.35 -7.28
C VAL A 69 -1.49 -7.94 -6.82
N ILE A 70 -2.70 -7.49 -7.12
CA ILE A 70 -3.22 -6.22 -6.63
C ILE A 70 -4.00 -6.48 -5.35
N TYR A 71 -3.51 -5.92 -4.24
CA TYR A 71 -4.16 -6.00 -2.94
C TYR A 71 -4.72 -4.63 -2.54
N CYS A 72 -6.03 -4.55 -2.37
CA CYS A 72 -6.72 -3.37 -1.88
C CYS A 72 -7.14 -3.64 -0.44
N HIS A 73 -6.59 -2.89 0.52
CA HIS A 73 -7.08 -2.96 1.90
C HIS A 73 -8.34 -2.08 2.07
N GLY A 74 -9.17 -2.42 3.06
CA GLY A 74 -10.24 -1.53 3.51
C GLY A 74 -9.66 -0.27 4.14
N ASN A 75 -10.35 0.87 3.97
CA ASN A 75 -10.16 2.03 4.85
C ASN A 75 -10.67 1.70 6.25
#